data_AF-A0A2T5YSE9-F1
#
_entry.id   AF-A0A2T5YSE9-F1
#
_cell.length_a   1.000
_cell.length_b   1.000
_cell.length_c   1.000
_cell.angle_alpha   90.00
_cell.angle_beta   90.00
_cell.angle_gamma   90.00
#
_symmetry.space_group_name_H-M   'P 1'
#
loop_
_entity.id
_entity.type
_entity.pdbx_description
1 polymer ?
#
loop_
_entity_poly.entity_id
_entity_poly.type
_entity_poly.pdbx_seq_one_letter_code
_entity_poly.pdbx_strand_id
1 'polypeptide(L)'
;MAVLSEVGGKYWSMMYVQASKTIRDKAACDLLDQTFSANKAEHFIPFEVASPLPIESVEPTTTTINGTIDDAPLTRDSIKIQAKLAEIGDRMGYNIWLPRNDRNRVLELWKPSLGAILEGLPLNYDTDTISTIENIDVLWIQGRTIVRAFEVEHTTSVYSGILRMADLMALQPNLSIKAHIVAPVERRAKVMQELSRPVFRHILANSCTFVSYSSIEELASEKRLEFMTDAVLKVYSESPKDFILG
;
A
#
# COMPACT_ATOMS: atom_id res chain seq x y z
N MET A 1 33.81 -36.33 -15.90
CA MET A 1 32.35 -36.37 -15.67
C MET A 1 32.11 -36.72 -14.20
N ALA A 2 32.32 -35.77 -13.29
CA ALA A 2 32.10 -35.92 -11.83
C ALA A 2 30.58 -36.09 -11.56
N VAL A 3 30.08 -37.14 -10.89
CA VAL A 3 30.23 -37.57 -9.48
C VAL A 3 29.27 -36.82 -8.52
N LEU A 4 28.15 -37.50 -8.24
CA LEU A 4 27.46 -37.78 -6.96
C LEU A 4 26.96 -36.69 -5.98
N SER A 5 25.74 -36.97 -5.50
CA SER A 5 25.06 -36.69 -4.20
C SER A 5 24.50 -35.28 -3.97
N GLU A 6 23.17 -35.10 -3.88
CA GLU A 6 22.30 -35.39 -2.71
C GLU A 6 22.97 -34.94 -1.40
N VAL A 7 22.67 -33.76 -0.86
CA VAL A 7 21.75 -33.47 0.28
C VAL A 7 21.79 -31.95 0.55
N GLY A 8 20.68 -31.35 1.00
CA GLY A 8 20.76 -30.19 1.91
C GLY A 8 20.53 -28.78 1.33
N GLY A 9 19.40 -28.55 0.65
CA GLY A 9 18.89 -27.20 0.36
C GLY A 9 17.94 -26.63 1.42
N LYS A 10 17.90 -27.20 2.63
CA LYS A 10 17.26 -26.62 3.81
C LYS A 10 18.36 -25.99 4.67
N TYR A 11 18.15 -24.74 5.09
CA TYR A 11 19.01 -23.94 6.00
C TYR A 11 20.17 -23.13 5.37
N TRP A 12 19.89 -22.13 4.53
CA TRP A 12 20.89 -21.06 4.25
C TRP A 12 20.27 -19.67 3.98
N SER A 13 19.36 -19.19 4.83
CA SER A 13 19.07 -17.72 4.87
C SER A 13 18.72 -17.16 6.25
N MET A 14 18.70 -17.99 7.30
CA MET A 14 18.79 -17.53 8.69
C MET A 14 20.24 -17.70 9.14
N MET A 15 20.84 -16.62 9.66
CA MET A 15 22.24 -16.48 10.10
C MET A 15 23.19 -15.99 8.99
N TYR A 16 23.23 -14.68 8.71
CA TYR A 16 24.46 -13.88 8.57
C TYR A 16 24.14 -12.45 8.10
N VAL A 17 23.75 -11.56 9.03
CA VAL A 17 24.28 -10.18 9.08
C VAL A 17 24.44 -9.80 10.55
N GLN A 18 25.26 -10.58 11.28
CA GLN A 18 25.97 -10.08 12.45
C GLN A 18 27.43 -9.90 12.04
N ALA A 19 27.91 -8.67 12.17
CA ALA A 19 29.31 -8.23 12.05
C ALA A 19 30.02 -8.57 10.74
N SER A 20 29.96 -7.67 9.75
CA SER A 20 30.99 -7.60 8.71
C SER A 20 32.31 -7.20 9.35
N LYS A 21 33.16 -8.19 9.66
CA LYS A 21 34.58 -7.90 9.92
C LYS A 21 35.19 -7.36 8.64
N THR A 22 35.82 -6.20 8.70
CA THR A 22 36.59 -5.62 7.60
C THR A 22 37.59 -6.66 7.08
N ILE A 23 37.50 -7.02 5.81
CA ILE A 23 38.51 -7.84 5.14
C ILE A 23 39.78 -6.97 5.08
N ARG A 24 40.79 -7.33 5.88
CA ARG A 24 42.09 -6.62 5.93
C ARG A 24 43.13 -7.21 4.97
N ASP A 25 42.76 -8.23 4.22
CA ASP A 25 43.60 -8.84 3.20
C ASP A 25 43.47 -8.07 1.89
N LYS A 26 44.37 -7.11 1.71
CA LYS A 26 44.43 -6.26 0.52
C LYS A 26 44.61 -7.08 -0.76
N ALA A 27 45.37 -8.16 -0.71
CA ALA A 27 45.62 -8.99 -1.89
C ALA A 27 44.35 -9.71 -2.36
N ALA A 28 43.50 -10.16 -1.42
CA ALA A 28 42.22 -10.76 -1.75
C ALA A 28 41.23 -9.75 -2.36
N CYS A 29 41.20 -8.51 -1.83
CA CYS A 29 40.38 -7.43 -2.41
C CYS A 29 40.87 -7.05 -3.81
N ASP A 30 42.19 -6.89 -4.00
CA ASP A 30 42.78 -6.53 -5.29
C ASP A 30 42.51 -7.62 -6.35
N LEU A 31 42.53 -8.89 -5.96
CA LEU A 31 42.22 -10.00 -6.84
C LEU A 31 40.75 -9.98 -7.26
N LEU A 32 39.82 -9.75 -6.31
CA LEU A 32 38.39 -9.61 -6.60
C LEU A 32 38.10 -8.44 -7.54
N ASP A 33 38.74 -7.28 -7.32
CA ASP A 33 38.60 -6.10 -8.19
C ASP A 33 39.14 -6.37 -9.60
N GLN A 34 40.26 -7.09 -9.72
CA GLN A 34 40.77 -7.53 -11.03
C GLN A 34 39.82 -8.51 -11.70
N THR A 35 39.27 -9.48 -10.95
CA THR A 35 38.35 -10.47 -11.53
C THR A 35 37.04 -9.83 -11.96
N PHE A 36 36.53 -8.87 -11.19
CA PHE A 36 35.34 -8.09 -11.54
C PHE A 36 35.59 -7.22 -12.76
N SER A 37 36.72 -6.52 -12.82
CA SER A 37 37.09 -5.69 -13.97
C SER A 37 37.28 -6.51 -15.25
N ALA A 38 37.89 -7.70 -15.14
CA ALA A 38 38.14 -8.58 -16.28
C ALA A 38 36.86 -9.25 -16.82
N ASN A 39 35.87 -9.50 -15.95
CA ASN A 39 34.63 -10.19 -16.30
C ASN A 39 33.40 -9.27 -16.35
N LYS A 40 33.58 -7.95 -16.22
CA LYS A 40 32.49 -6.99 -16.40
C LYS A 40 32.09 -6.97 -17.87
N ALA A 41 31.13 -7.81 -18.23
CA ALA A 41 30.38 -7.62 -19.46
C ALA A 41 29.50 -6.38 -19.29
N GLU A 42 29.85 -5.29 -19.96
CA GLU A 42 28.96 -4.13 -20.05
C GLU A 42 27.76 -4.54 -20.91
N HIS A 43 26.69 -4.98 -20.25
CA HIS A 43 25.37 -5.06 -20.90
C HIS A 43 24.81 -3.64 -21.00
N PHE A 44 25.49 -2.81 -21.78
CA PHE A 44 25.08 -1.46 -22.14
C PHE A 44 24.57 -1.53 -23.57
N ILE A 45 23.26 -1.41 -23.77
CA ILE A 45 22.69 -1.25 -25.11
C ILE A 45 23.01 0.20 -25.52
N PRO A 46 23.81 0.45 -26.57
CA PRO A 46 24.08 1.81 -27.01
C PRO A 46 22.80 2.41 -27.61
N PHE A 47 22.33 3.52 -27.04
CA PHE A 47 21.34 4.36 -27.72
C PHE A 47 22.11 5.20 -28.74
N GLU A 48 22.04 4.79 -30.01
CA GLU A 48 22.71 5.48 -31.11
C GLU A 48 21.99 6.82 -31.37
N VAL A 49 22.54 7.91 -30.83
CA VAL A 49 22.05 9.26 -31.11
C VAL A 49 22.54 9.65 -32.51
N ALA A 50 21.73 9.36 -33.53
CA ALA A 50 21.91 10.00 -34.82
C ALA A 50 21.79 11.52 -34.64
N SER A 51 22.76 12.26 -35.19
CA SER A 51 22.83 13.73 -35.17
C SER A 51 21.47 14.36 -35.54
N PRO A 52 21.05 15.43 -34.85
CA PRO A 52 19.74 16.03 -35.09
C PRO A 52 19.70 16.64 -36.49
N LEU A 53 18.75 16.18 -37.31
CA LEU A 53 18.30 16.92 -38.48
C LEU A 53 17.73 18.27 -38.01
N PRO A 54 17.82 19.35 -38.81
CA PRO A 54 17.27 20.65 -38.43
C PRO A 54 15.77 20.51 -38.17
N ILE A 55 15.37 20.70 -36.91
CA ILE A 55 13.97 20.74 -36.50
C ILE A 55 13.42 22.07 -37.02
N GLU A 56 12.62 22.03 -38.09
CA GLU A 56 11.71 23.12 -38.42
C GLU A 56 10.91 23.48 -37.18
N SER A 57 10.81 24.78 -36.89
CA SER A 57 10.13 25.34 -35.73
C SER A 57 8.66 24.94 -35.70
N VAL A 58 8.38 23.78 -35.10
CA VAL A 58 7.04 23.42 -34.64
C VAL A 58 6.98 23.90 -33.19
N GLU A 59 6.10 24.87 -32.95
CA GLU A 59 5.83 25.37 -31.60
C GLU A 59 5.57 24.20 -30.64
N PRO A 60 6.05 24.27 -29.38
CA PRO A 60 5.90 23.18 -28.45
C PRO A 60 4.42 22.98 -28.16
N THR A 61 3.85 21.93 -28.76
CA THR A 61 2.57 21.42 -28.29
C THR A 61 2.86 20.73 -26.98
N THR A 62 2.58 21.44 -25.88
CA THR A 62 2.56 20.92 -24.52
C THR A 62 1.69 19.67 -24.49
N THR A 63 2.30 18.50 -24.70
CA THR A 63 1.66 17.24 -24.38
C THR A 63 1.81 17.10 -22.88
N THR A 64 0.84 17.67 -22.18
CA THR A 64 0.63 17.45 -20.76
C THR A 64 0.63 15.95 -20.54
N ILE A 65 1.58 15.45 -19.75
CA ILE A 65 1.44 14.13 -19.12
C ILE A 65 0.32 14.32 -18.10
N ASN A 66 -0.92 14.25 -18.58
CA ASN A 66 -2.12 14.17 -17.76
C ASN A 66 -2.10 12.78 -17.10
N GLY A 67 -1.28 12.62 -16.07
CA GLY A 67 -1.67 11.76 -14.97
C GLY A 67 -2.83 12.46 -14.29
N THR A 68 -4.05 12.27 -14.84
CA THR A 68 -5.25 12.66 -14.11
C THR A 68 -5.25 11.78 -12.85
N ILE A 69 -4.95 12.41 -11.72
CA ILE A 69 -5.47 11.93 -10.44
C ILE A 69 -6.98 12.14 -10.62
N ASP A 70 -7.65 11.09 -11.11
CA ASP A 70 -9.07 11.12 -11.45
C ASP A 70 -9.87 11.31 -10.15
N ASP A 71 -10.18 12.57 -9.81
CA ASP A 71 -11.20 12.94 -8.83
C ASP A 71 -12.61 12.69 -9.40
N ALA A 72 -12.85 11.49 -9.93
CA ALA A 72 -14.19 11.08 -10.30
C ALA A 72 -15.08 11.12 -9.03
N PRO A 73 -16.24 11.77 -9.05
CA PRO A 73 -17.07 11.90 -7.86
C PRO A 73 -17.39 10.52 -7.27
N LEU A 74 -17.11 10.34 -5.99
CA LEU A 74 -17.48 9.14 -5.27
C LEU A 74 -18.97 8.85 -5.45
N THR A 75 -19.27 7.59 -5.75
CA THR A 75 -20.65 7.13 -5.87
C THR A 75 -21.37 7.18 -4.53
N ARG A 76 -22.70 7.20 -4.58
CA ARG A 76 -23.52 7.13 -3.36
C ARG A 76 -23.21 5.87 -2.54
N ASP A 77 -22.82 4.77 -3.18
CA ASP A 77 -22.58 3.51 -2.49
C ASP A 77 -21.19 3.48 -1.81
N SER A 78 -20.16 4.11 -2.39
CA SER A 78 -18.87 4.26 -1.70
C SER A 78 -19.00 5.12 -0.42
N ILE A 79 -19.76 6.21 -0.46
CA ILE A 79 -20.01 7.04 0.73
C ILE A 79 -20.75 6.26 1.84
N LYS A 80 -21.71 5.39 1.49
CA LYS A 80 -22.38 4.52 2.47
C LYS A 80 -21.41 3.56 3.13
N ILE A 81 -20.48 2.97 2.36
CA ILE A 81 -19.48 2.06 2.89
C ILE A 81 -18.49 2.80 3.80
N GLN A 82 -18.03 4.00 3.40
CA GLN A 82 -17.22 4.85 4.27
C GLN A 82 -17.93 5.15 5.60
N ALA A 83 -19.23 5.48 5.57
CA ALA A 83 -20.02 5.72 6.78
C ALA A 83 -20.12 4.48 7.67
N LYS A 84 -20.29 3.29 7.09
CA LYS A 84 -20.30 2.02 7.85
C LYS A 84 -18.94 1.72 8.47
N LEU A 85 -17.85 1.93 7.75
CA LEU A 85 -16.49 1.76 8.27
C LEU A 85 -16.21 2.71 9.44
N ALA A 86 -16.69 3.95 9.34
CA ALA A 86 -16.59 4.94 10.40
C ALA A 86 -17.42 4.56 11.63
N GLU A 87 -18.66 4.10 11.42
CA GLU A 87 -19.54 3.58 12.47
C GLU A 87 -18.91 2.38 13.20
N ILE A 88 -18.35 1.42 12.46
CA ILE A 88 -17.68 0.25 13.04
C ILE A 88 -16.51 0.68 13.92
N GLY A 89 -15.66 1.57 13.42
CA GLY A 89 -14.49 2.04 14.16
C GLY A 89 -14.86 2.80 15.43
N ASP A 90 -15.87 3.68 15.34
CA ASP A 90 -16.38 4.44 16.50
C ASP A 90 -16.97 3.50 17.56
N ARG A 91 -17.78 2.52 17.15
CA ARG A 91 -18.32 1.50 18.06
C ARG A 91 -17.24 0.64 18.72
N MET A 92 -16.09 0.47 18.07
CA MET A 92 -14.92 -0.23 18.62
C MET A 92 -14.02 0.68 19.47
N GLY A 93 -14.36 1.97 19.63
CA GLY A 93 -13.63 2.92 20.47
C GLY A 93 -12.42 3.57 19.80
N TYR A 94 -12.36 3.57 18.46
CA TYR A 94 -11.32 4.28 17.70
C TYR A 94 -11.72 5.71 17.39
N ASN A 95 -10.73 6.60 17.29
CA ASN A 95 -10.92 7.88 16.64
C ASN A 95 -10.89 7.69 15.12
N ILE A 96 -11.74 8.44 14.42
CA ILE A 96 -11.97 8.32 12.99
C ILE A 96 -11.46 9.56 12.27
N TRP A 97 -10.61 9.33 11.27
CA TRP A 97 -10.30 10.34 10.26
C TRP A 97 -11.11 10.09 8.99
N LEU A 98 -11.61 11.19 8.42
CA LEU A 98 -12.27 11.23 7.12
C LEU A 98 -11.66 12.37 6.29
N PRO A 99 -11.46 12.17 4.98
CA PRO A 99 -10.95 13.20 4.08
C PRO A 99 -11.94 14.35 4.01
N ARG A 100 -11.43 15.58 3.86
CA ARG A 100 -12.25 16.80 3.92
C ARG A 100 -13.37 16.81 2.87
N ASN A 101 -13.11 16.27 1.68
CA ASN A 101 -14.03 16.25 0.56
C ASN A 101 -15.25 15.35 0.77
N ASP A 102 -15.10 14.30 1.58
CA ASP A 102 -16.16 13.30 1.80
C ASP A 102 -16.78 13.38 3.19
N ARG A 103 -16.09 14.01 4.15
CA ARG A 103 -16.49 14.13 5.55
C ARG A 103 -17.95 14.54 5.73
N ASN A 104 -18.40 15.61 5.07
CA ASN A 104 -19.78 16.08 5.24
C ASN A 104 -20.81 15.05 4.77
N ARG A 105 -20.57 14.41 3.62
CA ARG A 105 -21.47 13.40 3.05
C ARG A 105 -21.52 12.13 3.91
N VAL A 106 -20.39 11.75 4.50
CA VAL A 106 -20.34 10.63 5.46
C VAL A 106 -21.11 10.95 6.74
N LEU A 107 -20.96 12.17 7.29
CA LEU A 107 -21.65 12.62 8.51
C LEU A 107 -23.16 12.84 8.33
N GLU A 108 -23.66 12.90 7.10
CA GLU A 108 -25.09 12.84 6.82
C GLU A 108 -25.65 11.44 7.10
N LEU A 109 -24.88 10.38 6.84
CA LEU A 109 -25.29 8.98 6.97
C LEU A 109 -24.96 8.35 8.33
N TRP A 110 -23.85 8.77 8.95
CA TRP A 110 -23.43 8.28 10.26
C TRP A 110 -23.32 9.45 11.27
N LYS A 111 -23.74 9.19 12.51
CA LYS A 111 -23.66 10.15 13.61
C LYS A 111 -22.56 9.74 14.59
N PRO A 112 -21.45 10.48 14.66
CA PRO A 112 -20.33 10.12 15.52
C PRO A 112 -20.65 10.30 17.00
N SER A 113 -20.05 9.45 17.83
CA SER A 113 -19.95 9.68 19.27
C SER A 113 -19.12 10.94 19.55
N LEU A 114 -19.28 11.51 20.75
CA LEU A 114 -18.57 12.74 21.13
C LEU A 114 -17.05 12.52 21.07
N GLY A 115 -16.36 13.31 20.23
CA GLY A 115 -14.90 13.24 20.06
C GLY A 115 -14.41 12.09 19.18
N ALA A 116 -15.30 11.37 18.48
CA ALA A 116 -14.89 10.29 17.59
C ALA A 116 -14.15 10.81 16.35
N ILE A 117 -14.61 11.91 15.75
CA ILE A 117 -13.96 12.51 14.56
C ILE A 117 -12.73 13.35 14.94
N LEU A 118 -11.63 13.16 14.21
CA LEU A 118 -10.46 14.02 14.31
C LEU A 118 -10.49 15.19 13.30
N GLU A 119 -10.10 16.36 13.77
CA GLU A 119 -9.94 17.55 12.93
C GLU A 119 -8.59 17.63 12.20
N GLY A 120 -7.57 16.94 12.73
CA GLY A 120 -6.26 16.77 12.08
C GLY A 120 -5.66 15.40 12.38
N LEU A 121 -4.85 14.89 11.47
CA LEU A 121 -4.09 13.66 11.72
C LEU A 121 -2.98 13.91 12.76
N PRO A 122 -2.81 13.05 13.78
CA PRO A 122 -1.82 13.22 14.83
C PRO A 122 -0.40 12.78 14.40
N LEU A 123 0.00 13.11 13.16
CA LEU A 123 1.26 12.73 12.56
C LEU A 123 2.23 13.92 12.50
N ASN A 124 3.54 13.65 12.64
CA ASN A 124 4.59 14.68 12.60
C ASN A 124 5.46 14.51 11.33
N TYR A 125 4.92 14.75 10.14
CA TYR A 125 5.65 14.73 8.86
C TYR A 125 5.56 16.06 8.12
N ASP A 126 6.30 16.20 7.03
CA ASP A 126 6.15 17.31 6.09
C ASP A 126 4.77 17.32 5.41
N THR A 127 4.37 18.51 4.96
CA THR A 127 3.01 18.80 4.47
C THR A 127 2.62 17.97 3.25
N ASP A 128 3.56 17.74 2.33
CA ASP A 128 3.29 17.04 1.06
C ASP A 128 2.98 15.57 1.33
N THR A 129 3.75 14.95 2.23
CA THR A 129 3.58 13.58 2.68
C THR A 129 2.26 13.36 3.43
N ILE A 130 1.86 14.31 4.27
CA ILE A 130 0.58 14.26 4.99
C ILE A 130 -0.59 14.33 4.02
N SER A 131 -0.49 15.14 2.97
CA SER A 131 -1.58 15.38 2.01
C SER A 131 -2.07 14.10 1.33
N THR A 132 -1.18 13.15 1.02
CA THR A 132 -1.58 11.88 0.40
C THR A 132 -2.33 10.99 1.38
N ILE A 133 -1.89 10.93 2.64
CA ILE A 133 -2.55 10.15 3.70
C ILE A 133 -3.91 10.75 4.06
N GLU A 134 -4.03 12.09 4.05
CA GLU A 134 -5.29 12.78 4.35
C GLU A 134 -6.42 12.42 3.39
N ASN A 135 -6.07 11.99 2.17
CA ASN A 135 -6.99 11.56 1.11
C ASN A 135 -7.34 10.06 1.15
N ILE A 136 -6.91 9.33 2.18
CA ILE A 136 -7.38 7.96 2.44
C ILE A 136 -8.80 8.04 3.01
N ASP A 137 -9.70 7.22 2.49
CA ASP A 137 -11.14 7.33 2.74
C ASP A 137 -11.54 7.23 4.22
N VAL A 138 -10.97 6.26 4.95
CA VAL A 138 -11.22 6.10 6.39
C VAL A 138 -9.96 5.62 7.10
N LEU A 139 -9.56 6.30 8.18
CA LEU A 139 -8.51 5.81 9.08
C LEU A 139 -9.06 5.61 10.50
N TRP A 140 -8.66 4.52 11.13
CA TRP A 140 -8.90 4.25 12.54
C TRP A 140 -7.64 4.55 13.34
N ILE A 141 -7.79 5.38 14.36
CA ILE A 141 -6.69 5.95 15.12
C ILE A 141 -6.88 5.62 16.60
N GLN A 142 -5.80 5.21 17.25
CA GLN A 142 -5.75 4.97 18.69
C GLN A 142 -4.61 5.81 19.27
N GLY A 143 -4.96 6.85 20.04
CA GLY A 143 -3.98 7.82 20.53
C GLY A 143 -3.33 8.59 19.38
N ARG A 144 -2.05 8.33 19.11
CA ARG A 144 -1.28 8.96 18.00
C ARG A 144 -0.94 7.98 16.87
N THR A 145 -1.51 6.78 16.91
CA THR A 145 -1.16 5.69 16.02
C THR A 145 -2.34 5.36 15.09
N ILE A 146 -2.07 5.28 13.80
CA ILE A 146 -3.01 4.70 12.84
C ILE A 146 -3.00 3.18 13.05
N VAL A 147 -4.15 2.62 13.38
CA VAL A 147 -4.34 1.17 13.58
C VAL A 147 -4.70 0.51 12.25
N ARG A 148 -5.65 1.12 11.54
CA ARG A 148 -6.16 0.64 10.25
C ARG A 148 -6.41 1.76 9.26
N ALA A 149 -6.23 1.42 7.98
CA ALA A 149 -6.53 2.28 6.85
C ALA A 149 -7.44 1.54 5.88
N PHE A 150 -8.45 2.25 5.37
CA PHE A 150 -9.40 1.71 4.41
C PHE A 150 -9.50 2.65 3.21
N GLU A 151 -9.33 2.07 2.02
CA GLU A 151 -9.56 2.73 0.75
C GLU A 151 -10.77 2.07 0.08
N VAL A 152 -11.79 2.85 -0.25
CA VAL A 152 -13.08 2.41 -0.79
C VAL A 152 -13.11 2.61 -2.30
N GLU A 153 -12.98 1.52 -3.03
CA GLU A 153 -12.84 1.51 -4.48
C GLU A 153 -14.14 1.09 -5.20
N HIS A 154 -14.74 1.98 -5.99
CA HIS A 154 -15.96 1.68 -6.73
C HIS A 154 -15.80 1.72 -8.26
N THR A 155 -15.35 2.83 -8.84
CA THR A 155 -15.40 3.01 -10.30
C THR A 155 -14.05 2.87 -10.99
N THR A 156 -12.98 3.56 -10.62
CA THR A 156 -11.89 3.75 -11.61
C THR A 156 -10.44 3.73 -11.16
N SER A 157 -10.06 3.70 -9.88
CA SER A 157 -8.64 3.91 -9.55
C SER A 157 -8.04 3.03 -8.45
N VAL A 158 -8.28 1.71 -8.53
CA VAL A 158 -7.62 0.71 -7.65
C VAL A 158 -6.12 0.96 -7.52
N TYR A 159 -5.47 1.38 -8.60
CA TYR A 159 -4.05 1.68 -8.61
C TYR A 159 -3.68 2.91 -7.75
N SER A 160 -4.45 4.01 -7.79
CA SER A 160 -4.18 5.18 -6.95
C SER A 160 -4.43 4.86 -5.48
N GLY A 161 -5.49 4.11 -5.19
CA GLY A 161 -5.78 3.66 -3.83
C GLY A 161 -4.64 2.81 -3.24
N ILE A 162 -4.12 1.87 -4.02
CA ILE A 162 -2.96 1.06 -3.64
C ILE A 162 -1.71 1.93 -3.43
N LEU A 163 -1.48 2.95 -4.26
CA LEU A 163 -0.35 3.87 -4.07
C LEU A 163 -0.44 4.64 -2.76
N ARG A 164 -1.62 5.16 -2.38
CA ARG A 164 -1.83 5.82 -1.07
C ARG A 164 -1.50 4.89 0.10
N MET A 165 -1.84 3.60 -0.03
CA MET A 165 -1.46 2.60 0.98
C MET A 165 0.05 2.36 1.01
N ALA A 166 0.73 2.34 -0.14
CA ALA A 166 2.17 2.18 -0.22
C ALA A 166 2.89 3.37 0.43
N ASP A 167 2.44 4.59 0.17
CA ASP A 167 2.97 5.80 0.79
C ASP A 167 2.81 5.76 2.31
N LEU A 168 1.63 5.37 2.80
CA LEU A 168 1.40 5.19 4.24
C LEU A 168 2.38 4.19 4.88
N MET A 169 2.62 3.05 4.24
CA MET A 169 3.53 2.02 4.76
C MET A 169 5.00 2.44 4.71
N ALA A 170 5.39 3.20 3.69
CA ALA A 170 6.75 3.72 3.57
C ALA A 170 7.13 4.68 4.70
N LEU A 171 6.15 5.44 5.22
CA LEU A 171 6.35 6.45 6.25
C LEU A 171 6.36 5.88 7.66
N GLN A 172 5.73 4.73 7.86
CA GLN A 172 5.57 4.13 9.18
C GLN A 172 6.11 2.70 9.22
N PRO A 173 7.38 2.44 8.84
CA PRO A 173 7.93 1.09 8.70
C PRO A 173 7.95 0.30 10.03
N ASN A 174 7.91 1.00 11.17
CA ASN A 174 7.92 0.40 12.50
C ASN A 174 6.51 0.18 13.09
N LEU A 175 5.44 0.63 12.41
CA LEU A 175 4.07 0.42 12.88
C LEU A 175 3.39 -0.72 12.14
N SER A 176 2.67 -1.54 12.89
CA SER A 176 1.81 -2.61 12.36
C SER A 176 0.48 -2.04 11.86
N ILE A 177 0.51 -1.12 10.90
CA ILE A 177 -0.70 -0.59 10.26
C ILE A 177 -1.28 -1.68 9.35
N LYS A 178 -2.58 -1.95 9.46
CA LYS A 178 -3.29 -2.86 8.54
C LYS A 178 -4.12 -2.04 7.55
N ALA A 179 -3.81 -2.17 6.28
CA ALA A 179 -4.50 -1.53 5.17
C ALA A 179 -5.50 -2.48 4.50
N HIS A 180 -6.58 -1.90 4.00
CA HIS A 180 -7.67 -2.62 3.36
C HIS A 180 -8.13 -1.89 2.10
N ILE A 181 -8.14 -2.60 0.98
CA ILE A 181 -8.88 -2.16 -0.20
C ILE A 181 -10.29 -2.73 -0.10
N VAL A 182 -11.27 -1.86 0.06
CA VAL A 182 -12.68 -2.18 0.24
C VAL A 182 -13.38 -1.96 -1.09
N ALA A 183 -13.91 -3.01 -1.72
CA ALA A 183 -14.56 -2.88 -3.02
C ALA A 183 -15.71 -3.90 -3.21
N PRO A 184 -16.58 -3.72 -4.22
CA PRO A 184 -17.51 -4.76 -4.65
C PRO A 184 -16.78 -6.07 -5.02
N VAL A 185 -17.46 -7.20 -4.84
CA VAL A 185 -16.88 -8.55 -5.06
C VAL A 185 -16.41 -8.73 -6.51
N GLU A 186 -17.08 -8.08 -7.46
CA GLU A 186 -16.74 -8.10 -8.88
C GLU A 186 -15.34 -7.53 -9.16
N ARG A 187 -14.86 -6.62 -8.30
CA ARG A 187 -13.52 -6.00 -8.41
C ARG A 187 -12.43 -6.80 -7.71
N ARG A 188 -12.79 -7.82 -6.92
CA ARG A 188 -11.84 -8.63 -6.12
C ARG A 188 -10.66 -9.12 -6.96
N ALA A 189 -10.93 -9.74 -8.12
CA ALA A 189 -9.89 -10.30 -8.97
C ALA A 189 -8.87 -9.23 -9.43
N LYS A 190 -9.37 -8.05 -9.80
CA LYS A 190 -8.53 -6.91 -10.20
C LYS A 190 -7.66 -6.41 -9.03
N VAL A 191 -8.25 -6.25 -7.84
CA VAL A 191 -7.52 -5.84 -6.63
C VAL A 191 -6.41 -6.83 -6.29
N MET A 192 -6.72 -8.13 -6.28
CA MET A 192 -5.74 -9.19 -6.00
C MET A 192 -4.62 -9.22 -7.04
N GLN A 193 -4.96 -9.07 -8.32
CA GLN A 193 -3.97 -9.00 -9.39
C GLN A 193 -3.02 -7.81 -9.18
N GLU A 194 -3.53 -6.62 -8.91
CA GLU A 194 -2.69 -5.44 -8.66
C GLU A 194 -1.81 -5.62 -7.43
N LEU A 195 -2.37 -6.05 -6.29
CA LEU A 195 -1.60 -6.30 -5.07
C LEU A 195 -0.52 -7.40 -5.24
N SER A 196 -0.73 -8.34 -6.17
CA SER A 196 0.22 -9.41 -6.46
C SER A 196 1.44 -8.96 -7.27
N ARG A 197 1.43 -7.75 -7.85
CA ARG A 197 2.52 -7.21 -8.66
C ARG A 197 3.82 -7.14 -7.83
N PRO A 198 4.99 -7.43 -8.43
CA PRO A 198 6.25 -7.53 -7.69
C PRO A 198 6.57 -6.32 -6.80
N VAL A 199 6.32 -5.11 -7.29
CA VAL A 199 6.56 -3.86 -6.55
C VAL A 199 5.72 -3.79 -5.28
N PHE A 200 4.40 -4.00 -5.40
CA PHE A 200 3.50 -3.95 -4.26
C PHE A 200 3.65 -5.14 -3.33
N ARG A 201 4.05 -6.31 -3.84
CA ARG A 201 4.29 -7.47 -2.99
C ARG A 201 5.39 -7.21 -1.95
N HIS A 202 6.41 -6.43 -2.29
CA HIS A 202 7.48 -6.14 -1.34
C HIS A 202 7.04 -5.18 -0.23
N ILE A 203 6.19 -4.20 -0.55
CA ILE A 203 5.80 -3.12 0.36
C ILE A 203 4.50 -3.43 1.12
N LEU A 204 3.55 -4.12 0.48
CA LEU A 204 2.17 -4.26 0.93
C LEU A 204 1.73 -5.70 1.21
N ALA A 205 2.46 -6.74 0.79
CA ALA A 205 1.93 -8.12 0.81
C ALA A 205 1.50 -8.65 2.19
N ASN A 206 2.05 -8.11 3.27
CA ASN A 206 1.73 -8.52 4.64
C ASN A 206 0.71 -7.61 5.32
N SER A 207 0.50 -6.43 4.76
CA SER A 207 -0.16 -5.32 5.45
C SER A 207 -1.42 -4.86 4.73
N CYS A 208 -1.57 -5.16 3.43
CA CYS A 208 -2.73 -4.80 2.63
C CYS A 208 -3.56 -6.03 2.26
N THR A 209 -4.87 -5.94 2.46
CA THR A 209 -5.82 -7.03 2.20
C THR A 209 -7.04 -6.49 1.47
N PHE A 210 -7.79 -7.38 0.82
CA PHE A 210 -9.08 -7.05 0.22
C PHE A 210 -10.21 -7.29 1.21
N VAL A 211 -11.22 -6.43 1.24
CA VAL A 211 -12.48 -6.65 1.98
C VAL A 211 -13.65 -6.29 1.07
N SER A 212 -14.69 -7.13 1.05
CA SER A 212 -15.86 -6.86 0.22
C SER A 212 -16.83 -5.88 0.87
N TYR A 213 -17.64 -5.19 0.06
CA TYR A 213 -18.73 -4.34 0.57
C TYR A 213 -19.71 -5.13 1.45
N SER A 214 -20.12 -6.33 1.02
CA SER A 214 -21.03 -7.18 1.79
C SER A 214 -20.45 -7.59 3.14
N SER A 215 -19.14 -7.83 3.21
CA SER A 215 -18.45 -8.12 4.47
C SER A 215 -18.47 -6.93 5.45
N ILE A 216 -18.32 -5.70 4.96
CA ILE A 216 -18.45 -4.49 5.80
C ILE A 216 -19.88 -4.32 6.29
N GLU A 217 -20.86 -4.57 5.42
CA GLU A 217 -22.28 -4.49 5.80
C GLU A 217 -22.66 -5.52 6.86
N GLU A 218 -22.17 -6.75 6.72
CA GLU A 218 -22.33 -7.82 7.70
C GLU A 218 -21.70 -7.43 9.04
N LEU A 219 -20.45 -6.97 9.02
CA LEU A 219 -19.73 -6.57 10.23
C LEU A 219 -20.41 -5.40 10.95
N ALA A 220 -20.94 -4.42 10.20
CA ALA A 220 -21.70 -3.31 10.79
C ALA A 220 -22.97 -3.79 11.51
N SER A 221 -23.58 -4.89 11.05
CA SER A 221 -24.79 -5.45 11.64
C SER A 221 -24.54 -6.25 12.94
N GLU A 222 -23.28 -6.56 13.26
CA GLU A 222 -22.92 -7.33 14.45
C GLU A 222 -23.24 -6.53 15.72
N LYS A 223 -24.01 -7.14 16.63
CA LYS A 223 -24.50 -6.45 17.84
C LYS A 223 -23.40 -6.27 18.88
N ARG A 224 -22.46 -7.22 18.95
CA ARG A 224 -21.41 -7.25 19.98
C ARG A 224 -20.11 -6.56 19.56
N LEU A 225 -20.15 -5.77 18.50
CA LEU A 225 -18.98 -5.15 17.89
C LEU A 225 -18.11 -4.37 18.88
N GLU A 226 -18.72 -3.70 19.87
CA GLU A 226 -18.04 -2.94 20.92
C GLU A 226 -17.15 -3.77 21.85
N PHE A 227 -17.39 -5.08 21.92
CA PHE A 227 -16.58 -6.02 22.72
C PHE A 227 -15.57 -6.79 21.88
N MET A 228 -15.55 -6.57 20.56
CA MET A 228 -14.63 -7.24 19.65
C MET A 228 -13.35 -6.43 19.52
N THR A 229 -12.25 -7.12 19.22
CA THR A 229 -11.01 -6.47 18.82
C THR A 229 -11.00 -6.27 17.31
N ASP A 230 -10.11 -5.39 16.82
CA ASP A 230 -9.90 -5.19 15.39
C ASP A 230 -9.53 -6.49 14.64
N ALA A 231 -9.11 -7.54 15.35
CA ALA A 231 -8.81 -8.84 14.77
C ALA A 231 -9.99 -9.46 14.01
N VAL A 232 -11.24 -9.10 14.33
CA VAL A 232 -12.44 -9.57 13.60
C VAL A 232 -12.33 -9.31 12.09
N LEU A 233 -11.75 -8.18 11.69
CA LEU A 233 -11.59 -7.85 10.27
C LEU A 233 -10.70 -8.85 9.52
N LYS A 234 -9.86 -9.62 10.21
CA LYS A 234 -9.08 -10.70 9.56
C LYS A 234 -9.96 -11.80 8.99
N VAL A 235 -11.13 -12.06 9.60
CA VAL A 235 -12.10 -13.06 9.14
C VAL A 235 -12.75 -12.63 7.83
N TYR A 236 -12.91 -11.32 7.65
CA TYR A 236 -13.55 -10.69 6.50
C TYR A 236 -12.57 -10.25 5.41
N SER A 237 -11.26 -10.39 5.67
CA SER A 237 -10.21 -9.91 4.77
C SER A 237 -9.49 -11.04 4.07
N GLU A 238 -9.16 -10.81 2.81
CA GLU A 238 -8.42 -11.76 1.99
C GLU A 238 -7.02 -11.24 1.68
N SER A 239 -5.98 -12.06 1.90
CA SER A 239 -4.60 -11.68 1.60
C SER A 239 -4.23 -12.04 0.16
N PRO A 240 -3.45 -11.20 -0.55
CA PRO A 240 -2.86 -11.56 -1.84
C PRO A 240 -2.00 -12.84 -1.76
N LYS A 241 -1.44 -13.16 -0.60
CA LYS A 241 -0.65 -14.38 -0.39
C LYS A 241 -1.48 -15.65 -0.54
N ASP A 242 -2.70 -15.63 -0.01
CA ASP A 242 -3.62 -16.76 -0.08
C ASP A 242 -4.08 -16.99 -1.53
N PHE A 243 -4.16 -15.92 -2.32
CA PHE A 243 -4.52 -15.96 -3.73
C PHE A 243 -3.41 -16.53 -4.64
N ILE A 244 -2.13 -16.37 -4.30
CA ILE A 244 -1.01 -16.88 -5.11
C ILE A 244 -0.74 -18.37 -4.85
N LEU A 245 -1.17 -18.89 -3.69
CA LEU A 245 -0.93 -20.27 -3.25
C LEU A 245 -2.09 -21.23 -3.58
N GLY A 246 -3.23 -20.72 -4.07
CA GLY A 246 -4.38 -21.50 -4.53
C GLY A 246 -4.47 -21.55 -6.04
#